data_AF-A0A6C1BS58-F1
#
_entry.id   AF-A0A6C1BS58-F1
#
_cell.length_a   1.000
_cell.length_b   1.000
_cell.length_c   1.000
_cell.angle_alpha   90.00
_cell.angle_beta   90.00
_cell.angle_gamma   90.00
#
_symmetry.space_group_name_H-M   'P 1'
#
loop_
_entity.id
_entity.type
_entity.pdbx_description
1 polymer ?
#
loop_
_entity_poly.entity_id
_entity_poly.type
_entity_poly.pdbx_seq_one_letter_code
_entity_poly.pdbx_strand_id
1 'polypeptide(L)'
;MDALRHIPQVSKLLQDFKDYPQELAKRAIREVLEQVRKEIREGRRKSLEDLKDLIERRIKELFSTSLRRVINATGVVINTNLGRSPLAREVADFIREIAIGYSNLEYDLEKGGRGSRLSHVEGLLKDLTGAEGVHVVNNNAGAVYLVLNTLAFGKEVVVSRGELVEIGGSFRIPDIMRASGARLVEVGTTNRTRLSDYERAISSETVLLMKVHRSNFYMEGFVEEVQPEDLLRLGLPLYYDMGSGSLLNLRELGIRTQEPSFVEGIKRGIHILSGSGDKLLGGPQAGIILGKREFIEKIKKNPMSRALRIDKLTLAGLEMTLRLYIRGDYEKIPTLRMLLQKPEEIKRRALRLSRKLRSLEGFEIRLVREVSRCGGGALPELSLETYCLGLRHKGLSPVELEKKLRNSDPSIIARIKDDMVLLDMRTVEDRDLTDILKALKLLEV
;
A
#
# COMPACT_ATOMS: atom_id res chain seq x y z
N MET A 1 14.43 46.70 12.81
CA MET A 1 15.89 46.43 12.84
C MET A 1 16.44 46.22 14.25
N ASP A 2 15.89 46.87 15.28
CA ASP A 2 16.39 46.75 16.67
C ASP A 2 16.39 45.31 17.23
N ALA A 3 15.32 44.55 16.94
CA ALA A 3 15.21 43.14 17.36
C ALA A 3 16.33 42.21 16.85
N LEU A 4 17.03 42.54 15.75
CA LEU A 4 18.17 41.74 15.26
C LEU A 4 19.36 41.77 16.22
N ARG A 5 19.57 42.88 16.94
CA ARG A 5 20.67 43.04 17.89
C ARG A 5 20.43 42.26 19.19
N HIS A 6 19.17 41.93 19.47
CA HIS A 6 18.76 41.20 20.67
C HIS A 6 18.73 39.68 20.49
N ILE A 7 19.07 39.16 19.30
CA ILE A 7 19.13 37.71 19.08
C ILE A 7 20.27 37.11 19.91
N PRO A 8 19.98 36.17 20.85
CA PRO A 8 21.01 35.57 21.69
C PRO A 8 22.02 34.73 20.90
N GLN A 9 23.24 34.60 21.42
CA GLN A 9 24.23 33.67 20.88
C GLN A 9 23.78 32.22 21.08
N VAL A 10 24.19 31.35 20.14
CA VAL A 10 23.90 29.91 20.21
C VAL A 10 24.41 29.30 21.52
N SER A 11 25.60 29.68 21.97
CA SER A 11 26.21 29.22 23.24
C SER A 11 25.33 29.52 24.46
N LYS A 12 24.68 30.69 24.48
CA LYS A 12 23.77 31.10 25.56
C LYS A 12 22.47 30.29 25.53
N LEU A 13 21.88 30.12 24.33
CA LEU A 13 20.65 29.35 24.18
C LEU A 13 20.85 27.86 24.49
N LEU A 14 22.04 27.30 24.22
CA LEU A 14 22.32 25.90 24.54
C LEU A 14 22.20 25.58 26.04
N GLN A 15 22.42 26.55 26.92
CA GLN A 15 22.27 26.34 28.36
C GLN A 15 20.82 26.06 28.76
N ASP A 16 19.86 26.60 28.01
CA ASP A 16 18.42 26.38 28.21
C ASP A 16 17.93 25.00 27.72
N PHE A 17 18.72 24.30 26.91
CA PHE A 17 18.33 23.02 26.26
C PHE A 17 19.31 21.88 26.57
N LYS A 18 19.94 21.91 27.74
CA LYS A 18 20.97 20.93 28.19
C LYS A 18 20.45 19.49 28.31
N ASP A 19 19.13 19.31 28.48
CA ASP A 19 18.49 18.00 28.62
C ASP A 19 18.29 17.28 27.26
N TYR A 20 18.60 17.97 26.16
CA TYR A 20 18.55 17.42 24.81
C TYR A 20 19.95 17.06 24.29
N PRO A 21 20.09 16.08 23.37
CA PRO A 21 21.35 15.80 22.71
C PRO A 21 21.94 17.08 22.09
N GLN A 22 23.17 17.42 22.49
CA GLN A 22 23.74 18.75 22.25
C GLN A 22 23.78 19.14 20.76
N GLU A 23 24.11 18.21 19.88
CA GLU A 23 24.15 18.45 18.43
C GLU A 23 22.77 18.72 17.82
N LEU A 24 21.73 18.08 18.36
CA LEU A 24 20.35 18.31 17.97
C LEU A 24 19.88 19.70 18.38
N ALA A 25 20.15 20.08 19.64
CA ALA A 25 19.83 21.41 20.16
C ALA A 25 20.58 22.50 19.36
N LYS A 26 21.88 22.32 19.09
CA LYS A 26 22.68 23.23 18.24
C LYS A 26 22.05 23.41 16.87
N ARG A 27 21.64 22.31 16.21
CA ARG A 27 21.00 22.35 14.90
C ARG A 27 19.67 23.09 14.96
N ALA A 28 18.79 22.76 15.90
CA ALA A 28 17.49 23.41 16.06
C ALA A 28 17.64 24.92 16.31
N ILE A 29 18.56 25.32 17.20
CA ILE A 29 18.85 26.72 17.49
C ILE A 29 19.30 27.43 16.20
N ARG A 30 20.22 26.86 15.43
CA ARG A 30 20.70 27.48 14.17
C ARG A 30 19.56 27.67 13.17
N GLU A 31 18.77 26.62 12.91
CA GLU A 31 17.65 26.67 11.97
C GLU A 31 16.60 27.71 12.39
N VAL A 32 16.21 27.75 13.67
CA VAL A 32 15.26 28.74 14.19
C VAL A 32 15.83 30.15 14.14
N LEU A 33 17.09 30.34 14.51
CA LEU A 33 17.72 31.67 14.45
C LEU A 33 17.85 32.19 13.01
N GLU A 34 18.12 31.33 12.03
CA GLU A 34 18.13 31.70 10.61
C GLU A 34 16.74 32.12 10.13
N GLN A 35 15.70 31.35 10.48
CA GLN A 35 14.31 31.70 10.17
C GLN A 35 13.91 33.03 10.81
N VAL A 36 14.15 33.21 12.12
CA VAL A 36 13.82 34.43 12.86
C VAL A 36 14.56 35.65 12.31
N ARG A 37 15.84 35.51 11.94
CA ARG A 37 16.60 36.60 11.28
C ARG A 37 15.95 37.00 9.96
N LYS A 38 15.51 36.03 9.15
CA LYS A 38 14.83 36.30 7.87
C LYS A 38 13.50 37.03 8.10
N GLU A 39 12.68 36.55 9.03
CA GLU A 39 11.38 37.15 9.35
C GLU A 39 11.50 38.59 9.88
N ILE A 40 12.51 38.88 10.71
CA ILE A 40 12.75 40.25 11.21
C ILE A 40 13.23 41.18 10.09
N ARG A 41 14.11 40.70 9.19
CA ARG A 41 14.58 41.48 8.03
C ARG A 41 13.44 41.84 7.08
N GLU A 42 12.49 40.94 6.90
CA GLU A 42 11.30 41.15 6.06
C GLU A 42 10.17 41.90 6.79
N GLY A 43 10.38 42.32 8.05
CA GLY A 43 9.38 43.05 8.84
C GLY A 43 8.20 42.20 9.33
N ARG A 44 8.25 40.88 9.15
CA ARG A 44 7.19 39.92 9.53
C ARG A 44 7.21 39.55 11.02
N ARG A 45 8.32 39.81 11.72
CA ARG A 45 8.50 39.52 13.15
C ARG A 45 9.10 40.72 13.87
N LYS A 46 8.54 41.06 15.04
CA LYS A 46 9.00 42.17 15.91
C LYS A 46 9.49 41.73 17.30
N SER A 47 9.09 40.54 17.76
CA SER A 47 9.41 40.01 19.11
C SER A 47 10.21 38.70 19.04
N LEU A 48 10.93 38.41 20.13
CA LEU A 48 11.72 37.19 20.38
C LEU A 48 11.22 36.41 21.61
N GLU A 49 10.09 36.78 22.22
CA GLU A 49 9.59 36.16 23.45
C GLU A 49 9.29 34.65 23.29
N ASP A 50 8.81 34.25 22.11
CA ASP A 50 8.51 32.87 21.74
C ASP A 50 9.75 32.07 21.28
N LEU A 51 10.95 32.66 21.31
CA LEU A 51 12.15 32.05 20.74
C LEU A 51 12.49 30.70 21.40
N LYS A 52 12.34 30.60 22.73
CA LYS A 52 12.58 29.34 23.44
C LYS A 52 11.58 28.26 23.01
N ASP A 53 10.30 28.62 22.90
CA ASP A 53 9.25 27.70 22.47
C ASP A 53 9.47 27.22 21.02
N LEU A 54 9.88 28.12 20.12
CA LEU A 54 10.23 27.76 18.73
C LEU A 54 11.39 26.78 18.67
N ILE A 55 12.43 27.01 19.46
CA ILE A 55 13.59 26.12 19.54
C ILE A 55 13.16 24.77 20.12
N GLU A 56 12.38 24.74 21.21
CA GLU A 56 11.93 23.49 21.82
C GLU A 56 11.04 22.68 20.86
N ARG A 57 10.11 23.34 20.16
CA ARG A 57 9.29 22.72 19.12
C ARG A 57 10.17 22.13 18.02
N ARG A 58 11.16 22.88 17.56
CA ARG A 58 12.08 22.40 16.52
C ARG A 58 12.93 21.21 16.98
N ILE A 59 13.37 21.21 18.23
CA ILE A 59 14.08 20.06 18.82
C ILE A 59 13.15 18.84 18.83
N LYS A 60 11.91 18.99 19.31
CA LYS A 60 10.90 17.91 19.32
C LYS A 60 10.62 17.37 17.92
N GLU A 61 10.51 18.25 16.92
CA GLU A 61 10.36 17.86 15.51
C GLU A 61 11.57 17.05 15.01
N LEU A 62 12.79 17.54 15.25
CA LEU A 62 14.01 16.86 14.83
C LEU A 62 14.24 15.52 15.58
N PHE A 63 13.72 15.40 16.80
CA PHE A 63 13.78 14.17 17.59
C PHE A 63 12.68 13.16 17.22
N SER A 64 11.59 13.63 16.61
CA SER A 64 10.46 12.79 16.23
C SER A 64 10.77 11.91 15.02
N THR A 65 10.08 10.76 14.90
CA THR A 65 10.20 9.90 13.73
C THR A 65 9.48 10.52 12.53
N SER A 66 10.14 10.52 11.37
CA SER A 66 9.52 11.00 10.12
C SER A 66 8.39 10.08 9.65
N LEU A 67 8.53 8.77 9.86
CA LEU A 67 7.45 7.80 9.69
C LEU A 67 6.62 7.73 10.97
N ARG A 68 5.32 7.97 10.85
CA ARG A 68 4.37 7.98 11.96
C ARG A 68 3.07 7.32 11.58
N ARG A 69 2.34 6.81 12.58
CA ARG A 69 0.97 6.32 12.39
C ARG A 69 0.07 7.48 11.97
N VAL A 70 -0.82 7.21 11.04
CA VAL A 70 -1.91 8.12 10.65
C VAL A 70 -3.25 7.41 10.76
N ILE A 71 -4.31 8.17 11.00
CA ILE A 71 -5.69 7.71 10.94
C ILE A 71 -6.18 7.91 9.51
N ASN A 72 -6.47 6.81 8.81
CA ASN A 72 -7.04 6.84 7.47
C ASN A 72 -8.56 7.02 7.57
N ALA A 73 -9.04 8.23 7.32
CA ALA A 73 -10.46 8.56 7.20
C ALA A 73 -10.86 8.83 5.74
N THR A 74 -10.07 8.38 4.77
CA THR A 74 -10.35 8.56 3.35
C THR A 74 -11.33 7.55 2.79
N GLY A 75 -11.49 6.39 3.45
CA GLY A 75 -12.30 5.28 2.95
C GLY A 75 -11.63 4.46 1.86
N VAL A 76 -10.40 4.82 1.46
CA VAL A 76 -9.59 4.05 0.53
C VAL A 76 -8.89 2.95 1.32
N VAL A 77 -9.29 1.69 1.09
CA VAL A 77 -8.79 0.53 1.86
C VAL A 77 -7.33 0.24 1.56
N ILE A 78 -6.97 0.08 0.29
CA ILE A 78 -5.62 -0.09 -0.21
C ILE A 78 -5.12 1.28 -0.67
N ASN A 79 -4.67 2.08 0.30
CA ASN A 79 -4.19 3.43 0.04
C ASN A 79 -2.67 3.42 -0.17
N THR A 80 -2.21 3.59 -1.41
CA THR A 80 -0.78 3.56 -1.75
C THR A 80 0.05 4.62 -1.02
N ASN A 81 -0.55 5.78 -0.71
CA ASN A 81 0.15 6.86 0.00
C ASN A 81 0.27 6.58 1.50
N LEU A 82 -0.64 5.79 2.07
CA LEU A 82 -0.71 5.51 3.50
C LEU A 82 -0.20 4.10 3.87
N GLY A 83 0.53 3.45 2.96
CA GLY A 83 1.18 2.15 3.23
C GLY A 83 0.37 0.91 2.87
N ARG A 84 -0.63 1.04 1.99
CA ARG A 84 -1.47 -0.06 1.48
C ARG A 84 -2.18 -0.85 2.59
N SER A 85 -1.90 -2.15 2.73
CA SER A 85 -2.58 -3.05 3.66
C SER A 85 -2.00 -2.95 5.08
N PRO A 86 -2.80 -2.56 6.09
CA PRO A 86 -2.39 -2.72 7.48
C PRO A 86 -2.40 -4.20 7.88
N LEU A 87 -1.49 -4.58 8.77
CA LEU A 87 -1.34 -5.95 9.25
C LEU A 87 -2.27 -6.26 10.43
N ALA A 88 -2.71 -7.52 10.52
CA ALA A 88 -3.41 -8.01 11.70
C ALA A 88 -2.51 -7.94 12.94
N ARG A 89 -3.10 -7.80 14.14
CA ARG A 89 -2.32 -7.77 15.40
C ARG A 89 -1.47 -9.02 15.58
N GLU A 90 -2.05 -10.20 15.34
CA GLU A 90 -1.35 -11.49 15.44
C GLU A 90 -0.16 -11.56 14.47
N VAL A 91 -0.29 -11.00 13.26
CA VAL A 91 0.79 -10.91 12.28
C VAL A 91 1.90 -9.98 12.79
N ALA A 92 1.54 -8.80 13.31
CA ALA A 92 2.52 -7.85 13.86
C ALA A 92 3.25 -8.40 15.10
N ASP A 93 2.53 -9.12 15.98
CA ASP A 93 3.11 -9.76 17.16
C ASP A 93 4.10 -10.87 16.76
N PHE A 94 3.78 -11.69 15.76
CA PHE A 94 4.71 -12.70 15.23
C PHE A 94 5.94 -12.08 14.57
N ILE A 95 5.77 -11.00 13.79
CA ILE A 95 6.92 -10.26 13.24
C ILE A 95 7.81 -9.76 14.37
N ARG A 96 7.24 -9.20 15.45
CA ARG A 96 8.00 -8.72 16.61
C ARG A 96 8.79 -9.86 17.26
N GLU A 97 8.16 -11.00 17.47
CA GLU A 97 8.79 -12.19 18.05
C GLU A 97 10.03 -12.62 17.23
N ILE A 98 9.87 -12.78 15.91
CA ILE A 98 10.95 -13.19 15.00
C ILE A 98 12.02 -12.08 14.85
N ALA A 99 11.64 -10.81 15.01
CA ALA A 99 12.56 -9.69 14.87
C ALA A 99 13.55 -9.58 16.04
N ILE A 100 13.09 -9.78 17.27
CA ILE A 100 13.87 -9.53 18.51
C ILE A 100 15.04 -10.50 18.66
N GLY A 101 14.95 -11.72 18.13
CA GLY A 101 15.96 -12.75 18.33
C GLY A 101 16.49 -13.41 17.04
N TYR A 102 17.28 -14.46 17.26
CA TYR A 102 17.61 -15.46 16.24
C TYR A 102 16.37 -16.29 15.90
N SER A 103 16.37 -16.89 14.72
CA SER A 103 15.28 -17.74 14.22
C SER A 103 15.84 -18.80 13.27
N ASN A 104 15.02 -19.81 12.97
CA ASN A 104 15.29 -20.85 11.97
C ASN A 104 15.09 -20.34 10.52
N LEU A 105 15.39 -19.07 10.26
CA LEU A 105 15.14 -18.41 8.98
C LEU A 105 15.72 -19.15 7.78
N GLU A 106 16.96 -19.63 7.87
CA GLU A 106 17.63 -20.46 6.85
C GLU A 106 18.21 -21.74 7.48
N TYR A 107 17.57 -22.25 8.52
CA TYR A 107 18.04 -23.42 9.25
C TYR A 107 16.91 -24.44 9.37
N ASP A 108 17.14 -25.64 8.85
CA ASP A 108 16.24 -26.78 8.98
C ASP A 108 16.51 -27.47 10.32
N LEU A 109 15.54 -27.41 11.22
CA LEU A 109 15.67 -27.95 12.58
C LEU A 109 15.69 -29.49 12.60
N GLU A 110 15.03 -30.14 11.64
CA GLU A 110 14.99 -31.61 11.57
C GLU A 110 16.32 -32.14 11.03
N LYS A 111 16.89 -31.48 10.02
CA LYS A 111 18.17 -31.89 9.40
C LYS A 111 19.40 -31.35 10.13
N GLY A 112 19.23 -30.35 10.99
CA GLY A 112 20.34 -29.68 11.66
C GLY A 112 21.29 -28.97 10.69
N GLY A 113 20.77 -28.30 9.67
CA GLY A 113 21.60 -27.72 8.60
C GLY A 113 20.93 -26.57 7.85
N ARG A 114 21.64 -26.02 6.84
CA ARG A 114 21.13 -24.89 6.06
C ARG A 114 19.91 -25.30 5.24
N GLY A 115 18.83 -24.52 5.37
CA GLY A 115 17.59 -24.63 4.60
C GLY A 115 17.30 -23.39 3.76
N SER A 116 16.33 -23.50 2.84
CA SER A 116 15.78 -22.36 2.12
C SER A 116 14.78 -21.63 3.00
N ARG A 117 14.91 -20.30 3.15
CA ARG A 117 13.91 -19.50 3.89
C ARG A 117 12.49 -19.60 3.33
N LEU A 118 12.35 -19.91 2.04
CA LEU A 118 11.03 -19.99 1.41
C LEU A 118 10.28 -21.26 1.78
N SER A 119 10.92 -22.25 2.42
CA SER A 119 10.22 -23.44 2.92
C SER A 119 9.09 -23.10 3.89
N HIS A 120 9.21 -21.98 4.61
CA HIS A 120 8.22 -21.51 5.59
C HIS A 120 6.89 -21.08 4.97
N VAL A 121 6.87 -20.73 3.67
CA VAL A 121 5.66 -20.23 2.97
C VAL A 121 5.30 -21.03 1.72
N GLU A 122 6.25 -21.78 1.15
CA GLU A 122 6.03 -22.55 -0.09
C GLU A 122 4.90 -23.57 0.08
N GLY A 123 4.90 -24.35 1.17
CA GLY A 123 3.83 -25.32 1.44
C GLY A 123 2.46 -24.64 1.57
N LEU A 124 2.38 -23.58 2.38
CA LEU A 124 1.12 -22.86 2.63
C LEU A 124 0.52 -22.29 1.33
N LEU A 125 1.36 -21.69 0.47
CA LEU A 125 0.90 -21.15 -0.81
C LEU A 125 0.45 -22.26 -1.77
N LYS A 126 1.13 -23.41 -1.80
CA LYS A 126 0.70 -24.57 -2.60
C LYS A 126 -0.64 -25.10 -2.11
N ASP A 127 -0.79 -25.29 -0.81
CA ASP A 127 -2.03 -25.80 -0.21
C ASP A 127 -3.21 -24.85 -0.48
N LEU A 128 -2.99 -23.54 -0.37
CA LEU A 128 -4.03 -22.53 -0.60
C LEU A 128 -4.39 -22.36 -2.08
N THR A 129 -3.46 -22.57 -3.01
CA THR A 129 -3.65 -22.21 -4.44
C THR A 129 -3.75 -23.40 -5.39
N GLY A 130 -3.25 -24.57 -4.99
CA GLY A 130 -3.06 -25.72 -5.87
C GLY A 130 -1.88 -25.59 -6.85
N ALA A 131 -1.02 -24.57 -6.71
CA ALA A 131 0.13 -24.38 -7.58
C ALA A 131 1.18 -25.50 -7.40
N GLU A 132 1.84 -25.90 -8.48
CA GLU A 132 2.89 -26.92 -8.43
C GLU A 132 4.23 -26.35 -7.90
N GLY A 133 4.50 -25.09 -8.23
CA GLY A 133 5.68 -24.34 -7.81
C GLY A 133 5.31 -22.97 -7.26
N VAL A 134 6.09 -22.52 -6.28
CA VAL A 134 5.95 -21.21 -5.63
C VAL A 134 7.31 -20.55 -5.49
N HIS A 135 7.36 -19.24 -5.68
CA HIS A 135 8.50 -18.41 -5.32
C HIS A 135 8.01 -17.08 -4.75
N VAL A 136 8.80 -16.46 -3.86
CA VAL A 136 8.47 -15.16 -3.27
C VAL A 136 9.70 -14.26 -3.28
N VAL A 137 9.49 -13.04 -3.77
CA VAL A 137 10.50 -11.98 -3.89
C VAL A 137 10.03 -10.69 -3.21
N ASN A 138 10.87 -9.66 -3.21
CA ASN A 138 10.67 -8.40 -2.51
C ASN A 138 9.31 -7.73 -2.79
N ASN A 139 8.91 -7.63 -4.06
CA ASN A 139 7.63 -7.05 -4.47
C ASN A 139 7.22 -7.55 -5.87
N ASN A 140 6.00 -7.25 -6.30
CA ASN A 140 5.51 -7.71 -7.61
C ASN A 140 6.28 -7.11 -8.80
N ALA A 141 6.84 -5.91 -8.67
CA ALA A 141 7.72 -5.36 -9.72
C ALA A 141 8.96 -6.26 -9.92
N GLY A 142 9.59 -6.68 -8.82
CA GLY A 142 10.67 -7.67 -8.86
C GLY A 142 10.20 -9.03 -9.41
N ALA A 143 8.95 -9.43 -9.13
CA ALA A 143 8.39 -10.66 -9.68
C ALA A 143 8.27 -10.61 -11.21
N VAL A 144 7.66 -9.55 -11.75
CA VAL A 144 7.55 -9.30 -13.20
C VAL A 144 8.93 -9.31 -13.85
N TYR A 145 9.87 -8.55 -13.30
CA TYR A 145 11.25 -8.54 -13.80
C TYR A 145 11.86 -9.94 -13.81
N LEU A 146 11.75 -10.68 -12.70
CA LEU A 146 12.40 -11.97 -12.56
C LEU A 146 11.80 -13.01 -13.51
N VAL A 147 10.48 -13.03 -13.70
CA VAL A 147 9.81 -13.93 -14.65
C VAL A 147 10.33 -13.64 -16.06
N LEU A 148 10.28 -12.38 -16.49
CA LEU A 148 10.67 -11.98 -17.85
C LEU A 148 12.16 -12.18 -18.12
N ASN A 149 13.02 -11.79 -17.17
CA ASN A 149 14.45 -12.00 -17.28
C ASN A 149 14.82 -13.48 -17.32
N THR A 150 14.09 -14.34 -16.61
CA THR A 150 14.40 -15.77 -16.61
C THR A 150 13.92 -16.47 -17.87
N LEU A 151 12.73 -16.13 -18.35
CA LEU A 151 12.04 -16.92 -19.38
C LEU A 151 12.13 -16.30 -20.78
N ALA A 152 12.46 -15.02 -20.89
CA ALA A 152 12.41 -14.30 -22.16
C ALA A 152 13.60 -13.35 -22.40
N PHE A 153 14.74 -13.54 -21.71
CA PHE A 153 15.93 -12.75 -21.98
C PHE A 153 16.36 -12.87 -23.44
N GLY A 154 16.45 -11.74 -24.14
CA GLY A 154 16.78 -11.69 -25.56
C GLY A 154 15.77 -12.41 -26.46
N LYS A 155 14.52 -12.59 -26.02
CA LYS A 155 13.43 -13.24 -26.78
C LYS A 155 12.15 -12.42 -26.70
N GLU A 156 11.18 -12.75 -27.55
CA GLU A 156 9.94 -11.97 -27.69
C GLU A 156 8.88 -12.37 -26.67
N VAL A 157 8.23 -11.35 -26.11
CA VAL A 157 7.07 -11.46 -25.22
C VAL A 157 5.92 -10.66 -25.83
N VAL A 158 4.84 -11.35 -26.16
CA VAL A 158 3.66 -10.73 -26.79
C VAL A 158 2.68 -10.30 -25.69
N VAL A 159 2.23 -9.05 -25.73
CA VAL A 159 1.30 -8.46 -24.75
C VAL A 159 0.38 -7.43 -25.41
N SER A 160 -0.84 -7.29 -24.91
CA SER A 160 -1.80 -6.31 -25.39
C SER A 160 -1.34 -4.88 -25.08
N ARG A 161 -1.46 -3.96 -26.07
CA ARG A 161 -1.13 -2.54 -25.90
C ARG A 161 -1.95 -1.89 -24.77
N GLY A 162 -3.21 -2.29 -24.61
CA GLY A 162 -4.09 -1.83 -23.52
C GLY A 162 -3.68 -2.26 -22.11
N GLU A 163 -2.70 -3.16 -22.00
CA GLU A 163 -2.20 -3.73 -20.74
C GLU A 163 -0.81 -3.18 -20.35
N LEU A 164 -0.26 -2.24 -21.13
CA LEU A 164 1.02 -1.57 -20.84
C LEU A 164 0.83 -0.43 -19.81
N VAL A 165 0.59 -0.84 -18.56
CA VAL A 165 0.16 0.06 -17.49
C VAL A 165 1.30 0.79 -16.77
N GLU A 166 1.00 1.96 -16.21
CA GLU A 166 1.82 2.65 -15.20
C GLU A 166 1.13 2.52 -13.83
N ILE A 167 1.85 2.03 -12.81
CA ILE A 167 1.33 1.83 -11.46
C ILE A 167 2.19 2.60 -10.46
N GLY A 168 1.57 3.43 -9.61
CA GLY A 168 2.26 4.09 -8.49
C GLY A 168 3.30 5.15 -8.89
N GLY A 169 3.25 5.67 -10.12
CA GLY A 169 4.01 6.84 -10.57
C GLY A 169 5.44 6.60 -11.06
N SER A 170 6.02 5.40 -10.84
CA SER A 170 7.38 5.07 -11.28
C SER A 170 7.55 3.67 -11.86
N PHE A 171 6.55 2.80 -11.71
CA PHE A 171 6.57 1.47 -12.30
C PHE A 171 5.75 1.46 -13.59
N ARG A 172 6.43 1.20 -14.72
CA ARG A 172 5.82 1.04 -16.03
C ARG A 172 6.15 -0.34 -16.57
N ILE A 173 5.13 -1.09 -17.01
CA ILE A 173 5.33 -2.42 -17.61
C ILE A 173 6.35 -2.36 -18.77
N PRO A 174 6.26 -1.42 -19.74
CA PRO A 174 7.26 -1.32 -20.80
C PRO A 174 8.70 -1.12 -20.30
N ASP A 175 8.90 -0.29 -19.28
CA ASP A 175 10.24 0.04 -18.79
C ASP A 175 10.86 -1.15 -18.07
N ILE A 176 10.08 -1.89 -17.27
CA ILE A 176 10.59 -3.08 -16.59
C ILE A 176 10.81 -4.25 -17.54
N MET A 177 9.98 -4.40 -18.58
CA MET A 177 10.20 -5.39 -19.64
C MET A 177 11.50 -5.14 -20.40
N ARG A 178 11.78 -3.87 -20.74
CA ARG A 178 13.07 -3.51 -21.36
C ARG A 178 14.23 -3.79 -20.40
N ALA A 179 14.10 -3.42 -19.12
CA ALA A 179 15.13 -3.66 -18.12
C ALA A 179 15.39 -5.16 -17.88
N SER A 180 14.38 -6.02 -18.01
CA SER A 180 14.53 -7.47 -17.85
C SER A 180 15.29 -8.12 -19.00
N GLY A 181 15.54 -7.39 -20.10
CA GLY A 181 16.16 -7.89 -21.33
C GLY A 181 15.20 -8.61 -22.26
N ALA A 182 13.89 -8.58 -21.99
CA ALA A 182 12.88 -9.14 -22.88
C ALA A 182 12.56 -8.19 -24.03
N ARG A 183 12.29 -8.73 -25.23
CA ARG A 183 11.80 -7.93 -26.36
C ARG A 183 10.28 -7.86 -26.29
N LEU A 184 9.77 -6.66 -25.98
CA LEU A 184 8.34 -6.38 -25.96
C LEU A 184 7.78 -6.37 -27.38
N VAL A 185 6.77 -7.21 -27.63
CA VAL A 185 5.95 -7.20 -28.86
C VAL A 185 4.52 -6.83 -28.45
N GLU A 186 4.16 -5.56 -28.66
CA GLU A 186 2.83 -5.06 -28.34
C GLU A 186 1.83 -5.34 -29.47
N VAL A 187 0.63 -5.79 -29.12
CA VAL A 187 -0.44 -6.15 -30.08
C VAL A 187 -1.75 -5.45 -29.78
N GLY A 188 -2.64 -5.43 -30.78
CA GLY A 188 -3.95 -4.80 -30.68
C GLY A 188 -3.86 -3.27 -30.50
N THR A 189 -4.88 -2.71 -29.88
CA THR A 189 -5.01 -1.27 -29.62
C THR A 189 -5.21 -1.00 -28.13
N THR A 190 -5.28 0.27 -27.74
CA THR A 190 -5.49 0.63 -26.33
C THR A 190 -6.78 0.04 -25.78
N ASN A 191 -7.90 0.15 -26.50
CA ASN A 191 -9.22 -0.26 -26.03
C ASN A 191 -9.64 -1.64 -26.55
N ARG A 192 -9.15 -2.09 -27.71
CA ARG A 192 -9.54 -3.38 -28.31
C ARG A 192 -8.34 -4.22 -28.69
N THR A 193 -8.30 -5.42 -28.14
CA THR A 193 -7.33 -6.45 -28.50
C THR A 193 -8.05 -7.77 -28.70
N ARG A 194 -7.82 -8.40 -29.85
CA ARG A 194 -8.44 -9.67 -30.27
C ARG A 194 -7.41 -10.79 -30.26
N LEU A 195 -7.88 -12.04 -30.19
CA LEU A 195 -6.99 -13.21 -30.26
C LEU A 195 -6.11 -13.19 -31.52
N SER A 196 -6.69 -12.79 -32.66
CA SER A 196 -5.97 -12.68 -33.94
C SER A 196 -4.78 -11.70 -33.91
N ASP A 197 -4.79 -10.72 -33.01
CA ASP A 197 -3.67 -9.78 -32.86
C ASP A 197 -2.46 -10.49 -32.24
N TYR A 198 -2.70 -11.41 -31.30
CA TYR A 198 -1.66 -12.28 -30.76
C TYR A 198 -1.17 -13.28 -31.80
N GLU A 199 -2.08 -13.97 -32.50
CA GLU A 199 -1.72 -14.99 -33.51
C GLU A 199 -0.79 -14.43 -34.60
N ARG A 200 -1.08 -13.22 -35.10
CA ARG A 200 -0.26 -12.58 -36.14
C ARG A 200 1.12 -12.13 -35.66
N ALA A 201 1.28 -11.92 -34.36
CA ALA A 201 2.54 -11.46 -33.77
C ALA A 201 3.47 -12.60 -33.33
N ILE A 202 2.94 -13.82 -33.20
CA ILE A 202 3.75 -14.98 -32.84
C ILE A 202 4.75 -15.28 -33.97
N SER A 203 6.02 -15.35 -33.59
CA SER A 203 7.15 -15.67 -34.46
C SER A 203 7.97 -16.82 -33.87
N SER A 204 9.00 -17.28 -34.59
CA SER A 204 9.98 -18.24 -34.06
C SER A 204 10.77 -17.71 -32.85
N GLU A 205 10.77 -16.39 -32.62
CA GLU A 205 11.43 -15.75 -31.49
C GLU A 205 10.52 -15.55 -30.28
N THR A 206 9.22 -15.82 -30.41
CA THR A 206 8.24 -15.69 -29.34
C THR A 206 8.34 -16.86 -28.37
N VAL A 207 8.54 -16.56 -27.09
CA VAL A 207 8.71 -17.59 -26.03
C VAL A 207 7.70 -17.47 -24.90
N LEU A 208 6.98 -16.35 -24.82
CA LEU A 208 6.07 -16.06 -23.73
C LEU A 208 4.92 -15.18 -24.20
N LEU A 209 3.70 -15.56 -23.82
CA LEU A 209 2.55 -14.66 -23.84
C LEU A 209 2.42 -14.03 -22.47
N MET A 210 2.26 -12.71 -22.44
CA MET A 210 2.05 -11.98 -21.20
C MET A 210 0.67 -11.32 -21.22
N LYS A 211 0.00 -11.43 -20.08
CA LYS A 211 -1.21 -10.69 -19.76
C LYS A 211 -0.96 -9.86 -18.51
N VAL A 212 -1.46 -8.63 -18.46
CA VAL A 212 -1.36 -7.77 -17.27
C VAL A 212 -2.73 -7.28 -16.86
N HIS A 213 -3.07 -7.47 -15.59
CA HIS A 213 -4.33 -7.00 -15.04
C HIS A 213 -4.33 -5.48 -14.84
N ARG A 214 -5.43 -4.84 -15.24
CA ARG A 214 -5.63 -3.40 -15.10
C ARG A 214 -6.05 -3.07 -13.66
N SER A 215 -5.09 -3.18 -12.73
CA SER A 215 -5.34 -3.10 -11.28
C SER A 215 -5.54 -1.69 -10.71
N ASN A 216 -5.20 -0.64 -11.46
CA ASN A 216 -5.24 0.75 -10.99
C ASN A 216 -6.12 1.69 -11.83
N PHE A 217 -6.63 1.21 -12.97
CA PHE A 217 -7.60 1.91 -13.80
C PHE A 217 -8.46 0.89 -14.53
N TYR A 218 -9.52 1.34 -15.17
CA TYR A 218 -10.33 0.53 -16.05
C TYR A 218 -10.77 1.36 -17.25
N MET A 219 -11.29 0.70 -18.29
CA MET A 219 -11.78 1.35 -19.50
C MET A 219 -13.26 0.97 -19.69
N GLU A 220 -14.10 1.95 -19.98
CA GLU A 220 -15.51 1.78 -20.34
C GLU A 220 -15.74 2.18 -21.81
N GLY A 221 -16.88 1.75 -22.38
CA GLY A 221 -17.24 1.99 -23.77
C GLY A 221 -16.85 0.81 -24.67
N PHE A 222 -16.28 1.10 -25.83
CA PHE A 222 -15.90 0.08 -26.82
C PHE A 222 -14.59 -0.63 -26.47
N VAL A 223 -14.64 -1.48 -25.46
CA VAL A 223 -13.49 -2.23 -24.94
C VAL A 223 -13.61 -3.70 -25.30
N GLU A 224 -12.50 -4.32 -25.69
CA GLU A 224 -12.42 -5.74 -25.99
C GLU A 224 -11.10 -6.31 -25.50
N GLU A 225 -11.17 -7.43 -24.79
CA GLU A 225 -10.03 -8.06 -24.13
C GLU A 225 -10.05 -9.56 -24.37
N VAL A 226 -8.87 -10.13 -24.65
CA VAL A 226 -8.70 -11.57 -24.83
C VAL A 226 -8.68 -12.26 -23.46
N GLN A 227 -9.51 -13.30 -23.33
CA GLN A 227 -9.57 -14.10 -22.11
C GLN A 227 -8.32 -14.98 -21.98
N PRO A 228 -7.84 -15.26 -20.75
CA PRO A 228 -6.66 -16.10 -20.54
C PRO A 228 -6.75 -17.47 -21.22
N GLU A 229 -7.94 -18.08 -21.24
CA GLU A 229 -8.20 -19.40 -21.84
C GLU A 229 -7.95 -19.41 -23.34
N ASP A 230 -8.26 -18.32 -24.04
CA ASP A 230 -8.01 -18.19 -25.47
C ASP A 230 -6.51 -18.03 -25.75
N LEU A 231 -5.78 -17.31 -24.90
CA LEU A 231 -4.32 -17.21 -25.01
C LEU A 231 -3.61 -18.56 -24.79
N LEU A 232 -4.13 -19.39 -23.87
CA LEU A 232 -3.59 -20.73 -23.63
C LEU A 232 -3.67 -21.64 -24.87
N ARG A 233 -4.66 -21.43 -25.75
CA ARG A 233 -4.85 -22.22 -26.98
C ARG A 233 -3.77 -21.95 -28.05
N LEU A 234 -3.00 -20.87 -27.91
CA LEU A 234 -1.92 -20.52 -28.83
C LEU A 234 -0.65 -21.38 -28.65
N GLY A 235 -0.62 -22.27 -27.65
CA GLY A 235 0.45 -23.27 -27.50
C GLY A 235 1.76 -22.72 -26.91
N LEU A 236 1.76 -21.49 -26.40
CA LEU A 236 2.90 -20.86 -25.73
C LEU A 236 2.66 -20.72 -24.22
N PRO A 237 3.72 -20.68 -23.40
CA PRO A 237 3.59 -20.37 -21.98
C PRO A 237 2.89 -19.03 -21.77
N LEU A 238 1.98 -18.97 -20.79
CA LEU A 238 1.22 -17.78 -20.44
C LEU A 238 1.62 -17.31 -19.04
N TYR A 239 2.15 -16.10 -18.97
CA TYR A 239 2.37 -15.38 -17.73
C TYR A 239 1.27 -14.33 -17.54
N TYR A 240 0.52 -14.42 -16.44
CA TYR A 240 -0.46 -13.41 -16.05
C TYR A 240 0.01 -12.67 -14.79
N ASP A 241 0.41 -11.41 -14.96
CA ASP A 241 0.59 -10.51 -13.83
C ASP A 241 -0.78 -10.00 -13.34
N MET A 242 -1.29 -10.61 -12.28
CA MET A 242 -2.56 -10.21 -11.67
C MET A 242 -2.42 -8.90 -10.89
N GLY A 243 -1.21 -8.58 -10.41
CA GLY A 243 -0.89 -7.33 -9.72
C GLY A 243 -1.53 -7.15 -8.34
N SER A 244 -2.82 -7.43 -8.16
CA SER A 244 -3.60 -7.26 -6.94
C SER A 244 -3.28 -8.30 -5.87
N GLY A 245 -2.79 -9.47 -6.29
CA GLY A 245 -2.47 -10.58 -5.41
C GLY A 245 -3.67 -11.15 -4.67
N SER A 246 -4.88 -11.08 -5.24
CA SER A 246 -6.04 -11.75 -4.63
C SER A 246 -5.79 -13.24 -4.53
N LEU A 247 -5.70 -13.77 -3.30
CA LEU A 247 -5.45 -15.19 -3.10
C LEU A 247 -6.67 -16.03 -3.47
N LEU A 248 -7.83 -15.61 -2.96
CA LEU A 248 -9.11 -16.28 -3.12
C LEU A 248 -10.06 -15.49 -4.02
N ASN A 249 -11.09 -16.18 -4.47
CA ASN A 249 -12.19 -15.57 -5.21
C ASN A 249 -13.07 -14.75 -4.25
N LEU A 250 -12.99 -13.42 -4.34
CA LEU A 250 -13.70 -12.51 -3.44
C LEU A 250 -15.23 -12.63 -3.54
N ARG A 251 -15.76 -13.21 -4.64
CA ARG A 251 -17.20 -13.49 -4.78
C ARG A 251 -17.69 -14.50 -3.75
N GLU A 252 -16.85 -15.46 -3.38
CA GLU A 252 -17.15 -16.45 -2.34
C GLU A 252 -17.24 -15.81 -0.94
N LEU A 253 -16.61 -14.64 -0.77
CA LEU A 253 -16.71 -13.83 0.44
C LEU A 253 -17.84 -12.78 0.37
N GLY A 254 -18.65 -12.78 -0.70
CA GLY A 254 -19.79 -11.87 -0.87
C GLY A 254 -19.47 -10.54 -1.54
N ILE A 255 -18.25 -10.34 -2.07
CA ILE A 255 -17.88 -9.14 -2.82
C ILE A 255 -18.18 -9.36 -4.31
N ARG A 256 -19.08 -8.56 -4.88
CA ARG A 256 -19.40 -8.60 -6.31
C ARG A 256 -18.27 -7.93 -7.11
N THR A 257 -17.37 -8.74 -7.66
CA THR A 257 -16.25 -8.28 -8.49
C THR A 257 -15.84 -9.32 -9.53
N GLN A 258 -15.24 -8.85 -10.63
CA GLN A 258 -14.60 -9.68 -11.66
C GLN A 258 -13.10 -9.87 -11.43
N GLU A 259 -12.58 -9.38 -10.30
CA GLU A 259 -11.15 -9.47 -9.97
C GLU A 259 -10.63 -10.92 -10.01
N PRO A 260 -9.53 -11.17 -10.73
CA PRO A 260 -8.94 -12.49 -10.80
C PRO A 260 -8.29 -12.86 -9.46
N SER A 261 -8.20 -14.17 -9.20
CA SER A 261 -7.50 -14.70 -8.03
C SER A 261 -6.48 -15.76 -8.41
N PHE A 262 -5.49 -15.97 -7.55
CA PHE A 262 -4.49 -17.01 -7.75
C PHE A 262 -5.13 -18.40 -7.87
N VAL A 263 -6.07 -18.75 -6.98
CA VAL A 263 -6.80 -20.02 -7.04
C VAL A 263 -7.50 -20.20 -8.39
N GLU A 264 -8.19 -19.17 -8.87
CA GLU A 264 -8.91 -19.23 -10.14
C GLU A 264 -7.96 -19.35 -11.34
N GLY A 265 -6.86 -18.59 -11.34
CA GLY A 265 -5.86 -18.65 -12.41
C GLY A 265 -5.16 -20.02 -12.52
N ILE A 266 -4.81 -20.63 -11.38
CA ILE A 266 -4.23 -21.98 -11.36
C ILE A 266 -5.24 -23.00 -11.90
N LYS A 267 -6.51 -22.95 -11.45
CA LYS A 267 -7.58 -23.84 -11.93
C LYS A 267 -7.83 -23.71 -13.43
N ARG A 268 -7.69 -22.50 -13.99
CA ARG A 268 -7.81 -22.22 -15.43
C ARG A 268 -6.61 -22.70 -16.25
N GLY A 269 -5.56 -23.21 -15.61
CA GLY A 269 -4.37 -23.76 -16.28
C GLY A 269 -3.33 -22.72 -16.67
N ILE A 270 -3.37 -21.51 -16.09
CA ILE A 270 -2.36 -20.48 -16.36
C ILE A 270 -1.00 -20.94 -15.86
N HIS A 271 0.02 -20.81 -16.71
CA HIS A 271 1.33 -21.39 -16.46
C HIS A 271 2.08 -20.68 -15.33
N ILE A 272 2.03 -19.34 -15.31
CA ILE A 272 2.71 -18.50 -14.32
C ILE A 272 1.79 -17.35 -13.92
N LEU A 273 1.68 -17.11 -12.62
CA LEU A 273 0.93 -16.02 -12.02
C LEU A 273 1.84 -15.19 -11.12
N SER A 274 1.60 -13.89 -11.05
CA SER A 274 2.19 -13.04 -10.00
C SER A 274 1.24 -12.00 -9.42
N GLY A 275 1.56 -11.53 -8.21
CA GLY A 275 0.83 -10.44 -7.57
C GLY A 275 1.49 -9.94 -6.29
N SER A 276 1.01 -8.80 -5.79
CA SER A 276 1.50 -8.18 -4.56
C SER A 276 0.91 -8.81 -3.29
N GLY A 277 1.74 -9.00 -2.26
CA GLY A 277 1.30 -9.45 -0.93
C GLY A 277 0.58 -8.39 -0.09
N ASP A 278 0.82 -7.10 -0.35
CA ASP A 278 0.32 -5.96 0.44
C ASP A 278 -0.85 -5.23 -0.24
N LYS A 279 -1.65 -5.99 -1.00
CA LYS A 279 -2.88 -5.50 -1.63
C LYS A 279 -4.06 -6.37 -1.21
N LEU A 280 -4.68 -7.14 -2.10
CA LEU A 280 -5.86 -7.94 -1.73
C LEU A 280 -5.53 -9.13 -0.84
N LEU A 281 -4.30 -9.62 -0.88
CA LEU A 281 -3.84 -10.61 0.10
C LEU A 281 -3.87 -10.05 1.54
N GLY A 282 -3.67 -8.74 1.72
CA GLY A 282 -3.75 -8.10 3.03
C GLY A 282 -2.57 -8.40 3.97
N GLY A 283 -1.43 -8.81 3.41
CA GLY A 283 -0.20 -9.11 4.12
C GLY A 283 0.86 -8.01 3.97
N PRO A 284 2.14 -8.32 4.25
CA PRO A 284 3.24 -7.39 4.03
C PRO A 284 3.63 -7.32 2.55
N GLN A 285 4.51 -6.37 2.21
CA GLN A 285 5.04 -6.25 0.85
C GLN A 285 5.75 -7.55 0.45
N ALA A 286 5.32 -8.12 -0.68
CA ALA A 286 5.91 -9.29 -1.29
C ALA A 286 5.53 -9.34 -2.78
N GLY A 287 6.36 -9.99 -3.59
CA GLY A 287 6.03 -10.42 -4.95
C GLY A 287 5.87 -11.93 -4.95
N ILE A 288 4.65 -12.40 -5.10
CA ILE A 288 4.34 -13.83 -5.07
C ILE A 288 4.31 -14.32 -6.51
N ILE A 289 5.00 -15.43 -6.79
CA ILE A 289 5.03 -16.09 -8.11
C ILE A 289 4.57 -17.53 -7.91
N LEU A 290 3.55 -17.95 -8.65
CA LEU A 290 2.92 -19.27 -8.53
C LEU A 290 2.73 -19.86 -9.92
N GLY A 291 2.75 -21.19 -10.06
CA GLY A 291 2.46 -21.80 -11.35
C GLY A 291 2.99 -23.21 -11.51
N LYS A 292 3.28 -23.59 -12.75
CA LYS A 292 3.85 -24.90 -13.11
C LYS A 292 5.28 -25.03 -12.61
N ARG A 293 5.61 -26.21 -12.09
CA ARG A 293 6.91 -26.49 -11.44
C ARG A 293 8.09 -26.17 -12.36
N GLU A 294 7.99 -26.52 -13.64
CA GLU A 294 9.08 -26.35 -14.62
C GLU A 294 9.51 -24.89 -14.84
N PHE A 295 8.58 -23.92 -14.76
CA PHE A 295 8.90 -22.50 -14.89
C PHE A 295 9.43 -21.94 -13.58
N ILE A 296 8.79 -22.29 -12.46
CA ILE A 296 9.16 -21.78 -11.14
C ILE A 296 10.58 -22.25 -10.74
N GLU A 297 10.96 -23.49 -11.05
CA GLU A 297 12.31 -23.97 -10.77
C GLU A 297 13.40 -23.25 -11.57
N LYS A 298 13.09 -22.80 -12.80
CA LYS A 298 13.99 -21.93 -13.57
C LYS A 298 14.12 -20.55 -12.88
N ILE A 299 12.99 -19.97 -12.48
CA ILE A 299 12.91 -18.66 -11.79
C ILE A 299 13.70 -18.68 -10.47
N LYS A 300 13.57 -19.74 -9.67
CA LYS A 300 14.31 -19.90 -8.41
C LYS A 300 15.83 -19.88 -8.61
N LYS A 301 16.32 -20.51 -9.69
CA LYS A 301 17.75 -20.62 -10.02
C LYS A 301 18.36 -19.36 -10.63
N ASN A 302 17.55 -18.40 -11.08
CA ASN A 302 18.07 -17.14 -11.60
C ASN A 302 18.83 -16.39 -10.50
N PRO A 303 20.09 -15.95 -10.73
CA PRO A 303 20.87 -15.20 -9.73
C PRO A 303 20.18 -13.95 -9.18
N MET A 304 19.33 -13.29 -9.97
CA MET A 304 18.55 -12.13 -9.52
C MET A 304 17.54 -12.46 -8.43
N SER A 305 17.15 -13.74 -8.29
CA SER A 305 16.37 -14.24 -7.15
C SER A 305 17.06 -13.91 -5.81
N ARG A 306 18.39 -13.92 -5.77
CA ARG A 306 19.15 -13.56 -4.56
C ARG A 306 19.11 -12.06 -4.25
N ALA A 307 19.12 -11.22 -5.27
CA ALA A 307 19.05 -9.76 -5.13
C ALA A 307 17.63 -9.30 -4.74
N LEU A 308 16.61 -9.99 -5.26
CA LEU A 308 15.20 -9.71 -5.00
C LEU A 308 14.65 -10.53 -3.82
N ARG A 309 15.49 -11.21 -3.06
CA ARG A 309 15.07 -12.11 -1.98
C ARG A 309 14.34 -11.32 -0.89
N ILE A 310 13.18 -11.84 -0.47
CA ILE A 310 12.39 -11.29 0.62
C ILE A 310 13.16 -11.30 1.97
N ASP A 311 12.94 -10.28 2.80
CA ASP A 311 13.60 -10.13 4.10
C ASP A 311 12.92 -10.96 5.22
N LYS A 312 13.51 -10.95 6.41
CA LYS A 312 13.04 -11.74 7.57
C LYS A 312 11.64 -11.31 8.02
N LEU A 313 11.38 -10.00 8.07
CA LEU A 313 10.16 -9.43 8.64
C LEU A 313 8.97 -9.66 7.73
N THR A 314 9.15 -9.41 6.44
CA THR A 314 8.11 -9.64 5.43
C THR A 314 7.81 -11.13 5.25
N LEU A 315 8.81 -12.02 5.35
CA LEU A 315 8.59 -13.46 5.35
C LEU A 315 7.75 -13.92 6.55
N ALA A 316 8.11 -13.51 7.78
CA ALA A 316 7.35 -13.86 8.98
C ALA A 316 5.91 -13.32 8.90
N GLY A 317 5.76 -12.07 8.46
CA GLY A 317 4.46 -11.46 8.25
C GLY A 317 3.60 -12.19 7.21
N LEU A 318 4.23 -12.63 6.11
CA LEU A 318 3.55 -13.38 5.07
C LEU A 318 3.11 -14.76 5.58
N GLU A 319 3.97 -15.49 6.29
CA GLU A 319 3.62 -16.79 6.88
C GLU A 319 2.38 -16.67 7.77
N MET A 320 2.39 -15.74 8.74
CA MET A 320 1.26 -15.59 9.65
C MET A 320 0.00 -15.11 8.92
N THR A 321 0.15 -14.29 7.88
CA THR A 321 -0.99 -13.89 7.03
C THR A 321 -1.59 -15.10 6.31
N LEU A 322 -0.76 -15.98 5.72
CA LEU A 322 -1.23 -17.20 5.04
C LEU A 322 -1.87 -18.18 6.03
N ARG A 323 -1.38 -18.27 7.27
CA ARG A 323 -2.02 -19.06 8.33
C ARG A 323 -3.43 -18.56 8.67
N LEU A 324 -3.67 -17.24 8.65
CA LEU A 324 -5.02 -16.69 8.80
C LEU A 324 -5.95 -17.17 7.66
N TYR A 325 -5.46 -17.21 6.42
CA TYR A 325 -6.22 -17.78 5.31
C TYR A 325 -6.55 -19.27 5.51
N ILE A 326 -5.57 -20.08 5.95
CA ILE A 326 -5.78 -21.53 6.19
C ILE A 326 -6.83 -21.75 7.28
N ARG A 327 -6.85 -20.92 8.33
CA ARG A 327 -7.85 -20.99 9.41
C ARG A 327 -9.23 -20.46 9.01
N GLY A 328 -9.34 -19.79 7.86
CA GLY A 328 -10.57 -19.10 7.45
C GLY A 328 -10.86 -17.81 8.25
N ASP A 329 -9.88 -17.28 8.98
CA ASP A 329 -9.99 -16.09 9.83
C ASP A 329 -9.90 -14.78 8.99
N TYR A 330 -10.66 -14.68 7.91
CA TYR A 330 -10.54 -13.57 6.95
C TYR A 330 -10.87 -12.21 7.58
N GLU A 331 -11.75 -12.18 8.57
CA GLU A 331 -12.14 -10.99 9.33
C GLU A 331 -11.02 -10.44 10.22
N LYS A 332 -9.99 -11.24 10.52
CA LYS A 332 -8.78 -10.76 11.22
C LYS A 332 -7.84 -10.01 10.29
N ILE A 333 -7.88 -10.28 8.98
CA ILE A 333 -7.06 -9.60 7.98
C ILE A 333 -7.66 -8.21 7.73
N PRO A 334 -7.00 -7.10 8.13
CA PRO A 334 -7.63 -5.79 8.14
C PRO A 334 -8.16 -5.34 6.77
N THR A 335 -7.45 -5.66 5.69
CA THR A 335 -7.87 -5.35 4.33
C THR A 335 -9.20 -6.03 3.99
N LEU A 336 -9.30 -7.36 4.18
CA LEU A 336 -10.52 -8.10 3.92
C LEU A 336 -11.65 -7.67 4.84
N ARG A 337 -11.38 -7.54 6.15
CA ARG A 337 -12.33 -7.00 7.12
C ARG A 337 -12.92 -5.68 6.64
N MET A 338 -12.08 -4.74 6.19
CA MET A 338 -12.56 -3.44 5.71
C MET A 338 -13.49 -3.57 4.50
N LEU A 339 -13.12 -4.41 3.52
CA LEU A 339 -13.92 -4.64 2.31
C LEU A 339 -15.25 -5.35 2.61
N LEU A 340 -15.26 -6.28 3.56
CA LEU A 340 -16.41 -7.11 3.92
C LEU A 340 -17.39 -6.44 4.89
N GLN A 341 -17.03 -5.31 5.49
CA GLN A 341 -17.91 -4.56 6.39
C GLN A 341 -19.25 -4.22 5.73
N LYS A 342 -20.34 -4.52 6.46
CA LYS A 342 -21.70 -4.14 6.06
C LYS A 342 -21.92 -2.64 6.25
N PRO A 343 -22.66 -1.94 5.37
CA PRO A 343 -22.93 -0.51 5.51
C PRO A 343 -23.53 -0.12 6.88
N GLU A 344 -24.33 -1.00 7.48
CA GLU A 344 -24.98 -0.80 8.78
C GLU A 344 -23.99 -0.79 9.94
N GLU A 345 -22.90 -1.57 9.87
CA GLU A 345 -21.81 -1.54 10.86
C GLU A 345 -21.05 -0.21 10.80
N ILE A 346 -20.78 0.25 9.59
CA ILE A 346 -20.11 1.52 9.32
C ILE A 346 -20.99 2.68 9.81
N LYS A 347 -22.30 2.64 9.53
CA LYS A 347 -23.28 3.62 10.02
C LYS A 347 -23.30 3.68 11.54
N ARG A 348 -23.30 2.54 12.23
CA ARG A 348 -23.26 2.47 13.71
C ARG A 348 -22.00 3.13 14.26
N ARG A 349 -20.84 2.91 13.63
CA ARG A 349 -19.58 3.58 14.00
C ARG A 349 -19.67 5.10 13.82
N ALA A 350 -20.17 5.55 12.68
CA ALA A 350 -20.36 6.97 12.38
C ALA A 350 -21.28 7.65 13.40
N LEU A 351 -22.41 7.04 13.73
CA LEU A 351 -23.37 7.56 14.72
C LEU A 351 -22.77 7.63 16.13
N ARG A 352 -21.96 6.65 16.53
CA ARG A 352 -21.28 6.65 17.82
C ARG A 352 -20.29 7.80 17.95
N LEU A 353 -19.53 8.10 16.90
CA LEU A 353 -18.65 9.27 16.87
C LEU A 353 -19.44 10.58 16.83
N SER A 354 -20.48 10.66 15.99
CA SER A 354 -21.37 11.82 15.87
C SER A 354 -21.94 12.24 17.23
N ARG A 355 -22.46 11.29 18.03
CA ARG A 355 -23.01 11.58 19.37
C ARG A 355 -22.00 12.24 20.29
N LYS A 356 -20.73 11.83 20.25
CA LYS A 356 -19.66 12.40 21.08
C LYS A 356 -19.23 13.78 20.62
N LEU A 357 -19.43 14.10 19.35
CA LEU A 357 -19.01 15.36 18.75
C LEU A 357 -20.13 16.42 18.74
N ARG A 358 -21.40 16.05 19.00
CA ARG A 358 -22.54 16.99 19.05
C ARG A 358 -22.39 18.09 20.09
N SER A 359 -21.62 17.84 21.14
CA SER A 359 -21.33 18.82 22.18
C SER A 359 -20.23 19.81 21.79
N LEU A 360 -19.57 19.62 20.63
CA LEU A 360 -18.48 20.51 20.24
C LEU A 360 -19.03 21.82 19.68
N GLU A 361 -18.60 22.94 20.26
CA GLU A 361 -18.96 24.25 19.75
C GLU A 361 -18.21 24.54 18.43
N GLY A 362 -18.81 25.35 17.56
CA GLY A 362 -18.21 25.71 16.27
C GLY A 362 -18.31 24.64 15.17
N PHE A 363 -18.76 23.42 15.47
CA PHE A 363 -18.90 22.34 14.48
C PHE A 363 -20.35 22.07 14.08
N GLU A 364 -20.56 21.91 12.77
CA GLU A 364 -21.74 21.26 12.21
C GLU A 364 -21.36 19.86 11.75
N ILE A 365 -22.16 18.88 12.15
CA ILE A 365 -21.87 17.46 11.96
C ILE A 365 -23.04 16.77 11.29
N ARG A 366 -22.75 16.14 10.15
CA ARG A 366 -23.75 15.41 9.36
C ARG A 366 -23.33 13.98 9.10
N LEU A 367 -24.29 13.06 9.17
CA LEU A 367 -24.09 11.71 8.66
C LEU A 367 -24.36 11.73 7.15
N VAL A 368 -23.39 11.30 6.35
CA VAL A 368 -23.49 11.34 4.88
C VAL A 368 -23.35 9.93 4.32
N ARG A 369 -24.29 9.50 3.48
CA ARG A 369 -24.17 8.23 2.73
C ARG A 369 -23.28 8.47 1.51
N GLU A 370 -22.28 7.63 1.32
CA GLU A 370 -21.25 7.80 0.30
C GLU A 370 -20.85 6.45 -0.31
N VAL A 371 -19.89 6.50 -1.25
CA VAL A 371 -19.17 5.31 -1.71
C VAL A 371 -17.68 5.40 -1.33
N SER A 372 -17.18 4.33 -0.73
CA SER A 372 -15.75 4.07 -0.54
C SER A 372 -15.19 3.41 -1.80
N ARG A 373 -13.87 3.55 -1.98
CA ARG A 373 -13.12 2.85 -3.03
C ARG A 373 -12.23 1.80 -2.37
N CYS A 374 -12.02 0.65 -3.02
CA CYS A 374 -10.96 -0.24 -2.58
C CYS A 374 -9.59 0.45 -2.70
N GLY A 375 -9.39 1.24 -3.75
CA GLY A 375 -8.18 2.00 -4.03
C GLY A 375 -7.54 1.56 -5.34
N GLY A 376 -6.78 2.47 -5.97
CA GLY A 376 -6.12 2.24 -7.26
C GLY A 376 -4.95 1.26 -7.20
N GLY A 377 -4.88 0.37 -6.22
CA GLY A 377 -3.87 -0.68 -6.15
C GLY A 377 -4.35 -2.02 -6.70
N ALA A 378 -5.65 -2.29 -6.68
CA ALA A 378 -6.21 -3.61 -6.97
C ALA A 378 -7.57 -3.57 -7.71
N LEU A 379 -8.55 -2.85 -7.15
CA LEU A 379 -9.96 -2.91 -7.56
C LEU A 379 -10.49 -1.49 -7.87
N PRO A 380 -10.17 -0.91 -9.05
CA PRO A 380 -10.55 0.46 -9.37
C PRO A 380 -12.07 0.63 -9.60
N GLU A 381 -12.73 -0.41 -10.12
CA GLU A 381 -14.17 -0.43 -10.41
C GLU A 381 -15.04 -0.60 -9.16
N LEU A 382 -14.51 -1.25 -8.12
CA LEU A 382 -15.30 -1.63 -6.95
C LEU A 382 -15.72 -0.39 -6.15
N SER A 383 -17.02 -0.15 -6.12
CA SER A 383 -17.66 0.87 -5.29
C SER A 383 -18.36 0.20 -4.12
N LEU A 384 -18.04 0.63 -2.90
CA LEU A 384 -18.58 0.03 -1.68
C LEU A 384 -19.40 1.08 -0.92
N GLU A 385 -20.68 0.82 -0.73
CA GLU A 385 -21.56 1.73 0.04
C GLU A 385 -21.01 1.97 1.45
N THR A 386 -20.92 3.23 1.88
CA THR A 386 -20.34 3.61 3.17
C THR A 386 -21.14 4.73 3.83
N TYR A 387 -20.76 5.04 5.07
CA TYR A 387 -21.23 6.22 5.79
C TYR A 387 -20.03 7.04 6.26
N CYS A 388 -20.04 8.31 5.89
CA CYS A 388 -19.08 9.29 6.35
C CYS A 388 -19.67 10.17 7.46
N LEU A 389 -18.79 10.71 8.29
CA LEU A 389 -19.11 11.86 9.12
C LEU A 389 -18.61 13.12 8.42
N GLY A 390 -19.54 13.95 7.93
CA GLY A 390 -19.26 15.25 7.35
C GLY A 390 -19.10 16.31 8.44
N LEU A 391 -18.01 17.05 8.38
CA LEU A 391 -17.64 18.10 9.33
C LEU A 391 -17.54 19.44 8.61
N ARG A 392 -18.22 20.45 9.16
CA ARG A 392 -18.06 21.86 8.80
C ARG A 392 -17.78 22.66 10.07
N HIS A 393 -16.86 23.62 9.98
CA HIS A 393 -16.48 24.46 11.11
C HIS A 393 -16.85 25.92 10.83
N LYS A 394 -17.39 26.64 11.81
CA LYS A 394 -17.90 28.02 11.62
C LYS A 394 -16.81 29.02 11.22
N GLY A 395 -15.58 28.82 11.70
CA GLY A 395 -14.45 29.74 11.49
C GLY A 395 -13.33 29.21 10.60
N LEU A 396 -13.48 28.03 9.98
CA LEU A 396 -12.44 27.43 9.13
C LEU A 396 -13.07 26.91 7.83
N SER A 397 -12.42 27.19 6.71
CA SER A 397 -12.76 26.53 5.44
C SER A 397 -12.46 25.02 5.53
N PRO A 398 -13.08 24.18 4.67
CA PRO A 398 -12.79 22.74 4.67
C PRO A 398 -11.31 22.42 4.41
N VAL A 399 -10.63 23.23 3.61
CA VAL A 399 -9.20 23.08 3.32
C VAL A 399 -8.36 23.36 4.56
N GLU A 400 -8.70 24.40 5.32
CA GLU A 400 -8.00 24.70 6.58
C GLU A 400 -8.27 23.64 7.64
N LEU A 401 -9.52 23.17 7.75
CA LEU A 401 -9.88 22.11 8.68
C LEU A 401 -9.15 20.80 8.35
N GLU A 402 -9.12 20.37 7.08
CA GLU A 402 -8.33 19.21 6.64
C GLU A 402 -6.86 19.40 6.99
N LYS A 403 -6.29 20.57 6.70
CA LYS A 403 -4.89 20.86 7.00
C LYS A 403 -4.61 20.78 8.49
N LYS A 404 -5.53 21.25 9.35
CA LYS A 404 -5.38 21.12 10.81
C LYS A 404 -5.45 19.66 11.26
N LEU A 405 -6.36 18.87 10.71
CA LEU A 405 -6.46 17.43 10.98
C LEU A 405 -5.23 16.64 10.52
N ARG A 406 -4.66 16.98 9.36
CA ARG A 406 -3.43 16.34 8.88
C ARG A 406 -2.20 16.72 9.72
N ASN A 407 -2.23 17.87 10.39
CA ASN A 407 -1.19 18.32 11.31
C ASN A 407 -1.45 17.98 12.78
N SER A 408 -2.55 17.27 13.10
CA SER A 408 -2.78 16.78 14.46
C SER A 408 -1.88 15.58 14.79
N ASP A 409 -1.85 15.23 16.07
CA ASP A 409 -1.20 14.03 16.59
C ASP A 409 -2.20 13.13 17.34
N PRO A 410 -2.55 11.95 16.79
CA PRO A 410 -2.14 11.41 15.49
C PRO A 410 -2.74 12.23 14.32
N SER A 411 -2.10 12.17 13.16
CA SER A 411 -2.59 12.85 11.95
C SER A 411 -3.81 12.13 11.38
N ILE A 412 -4.82 12.89 11.00
CA ILE A 412 -6.08 12.37 10.43
C ILE A 412 -6.16 12.78 8.96
N ILE A 413 -6.21 11.80 8.07
CA ILE A 413 -6.27 12.02 6.62
C ILE A 413 -7.70 11.79 6.14
N ALA A 414 -8.35 12.86 5.67
CA ALA A 414 -9.75 12.88 5.29
C ALA A 414 -9.92 13.26 3.81
N ARG A 415 -11.17 13.22 3.31
CA ARG A 415 -11.52 13.76 1.98
C ARG A 415 -12.28 15.07 2.14
N ILE A 416 -12.20 15.94 1.14
CA ILE A 416 -13.06 17.13 1.04
C ILE A 416 -14.06 16.88 -0.09
N LYS A 417 -15.34 17.09 0.17
CA LYS A 417 -16.42 17.02 -0.82
C LYS A 417 -17.59 17.87 -0.37
N ASP A 418 -18.27 18.54 -1.31
CA ASP A 418 -19.47 19.34 -1.06
C ASP A 418 -19.33 20.32 0.12
N ASP A 419 -18.20 21.04 0.15
CA ASP A 419 -17.83 22.01 1.20
C ASP A 419 -17.76 21.41 2.63
N MET A 420 -17.45 20.11 2.74
CA MET A 420 -17.28 19.41 4.01
C MET A 420 -16.01 18.57 4.04
N VAL A 421 -15.43 18.42 5.23
CA VAL A 421 -14.44 17.38 5.50
C VAL A 421 -15.16 16.09 5.83
N LEU A 422 -14.98 15.06 5.02
CA LEU A 422 -15.59 13.75 5.18
C LEU A 422 -14.62 12.77 5.84
N LEU A 423 -15.03 12.26 7.00
CA LEU A 423 -14.39 11.12 7.65
C LEU A 423 -15.14 9.84 7.26
N ASP A 424 -14.59 9.08 6.32
CA ASP A 424 -15.19 7.81 5.88
C ASP A 424 -14.90 6.71 6.91
N MET A 425 -15.97 6.19 7.53
CA MET A 425 -15.84 5.24 8.64
C MET A 425 -15.45 3.83 8.19
N ARG A 426 -15.34 3.55 6.88
CA ARG A 426 -14.83 2.27 6.35
C ARG A 426 -13.45 1.93 6.89
N THR A 427 -12.53 2.92 6.88
CA THR A 427 -11.10 2.74 7.21
C THR A 427 -10.72 3.25 8.60
N VAL A 428 -11.67 3.88 9.30
CA VAL A 428 -11.50 4.31 10.70
C VAL A 428 -11.81 3.13 11.62
N GLU A 429 -10.89 2.80 12.53
CA GLU A 429 -11.11 1.76 13.51
C GLU A 429 -11.75 2.30 14.80
N ASP A 430 -12.36 1.41 15.59
CA ASP A 430 -13.00 1.78 16.85
C ASP A 430 -12.01 2.41 17.86
N ARG A 431 -10.72 2.01 17.81
CA ARG A 431 -9.66 2.61 18.63
C ARG A 431 -9.34 4.07 18.25
N ASP A 432 -9.57 4.45 16.99
CA ASP A 432 -9.24 5.78 16.47
C ASP A 432 -10.28 6.83 16.86
N LEU A 433 -11.50 6.42 17.25
CA LEU A 433 -12.59 7.34 17.58
C LEU A 433 -12.25 8.31 18.72
N THR A 434 -11.47 7.83 19.70
CA THR A 434 -11.02 8.66 20.83
C THR A 434 -10.00 9.71 20.38
N ASP A 435 -9.08 9.33 19.50
CA ASP A 435 -8.06 10.23 18.97
C ASP A 435 -8.68 11.30 18.05
N ILE A 436 -9.64 10.92 17.20
CA ILE A 436 -10.40 11.86 16.37
C ILE A 436 -11.15 12.87 17.24
N LEU A 437 -11.81 12.43 18.31
CA LEU A 437 -12.52 13.31 19.24
C LEU A 437 -11.56 14.31 19.90
N LYS A 438 -10.39 13.85 20.37
CA LYS A 438 -9.38 14.72 20.97
C LYS A 438 -8.86 15.76 19.97
N ALA A 439 -8.55 15.34 18.76
CA ALA A 439 -8.05 16.24 17.71
C ALA A 439 -9.07 17.34 17.37
N LEU A 440 -10.36 17.00 17.29
CA LEU A 440 -11.42 17.96 17.00
C LEU A 440 -11.69 18.93 18.17
N LYS A 441 -11.60 18.47 19.42
CA LYS A 441 -11.73 19.34 20.61
C LYS A 441 -10.70 20.45 20.66
N LEU A 442 -9.48 20.19 20.21
CA LEU A 442 -8.42 21.21 20.14
C LEU A 442 -8.70 22.32 19.11
N LEU A 443 -9.75 22.16 18.31
CA LEU A 443 -10.17 23.12 17.29
C LEU A 443 -11.47 23.84 17.66
N GLU A 444 -12.03 23.61 18.85
CA GLU A 444 -13.13 24.41 19.37
C GLU A 444 -12.71 25.88 19.50
N VAL A 445 -13.67 26.79 19.28
CA VAL A 445 -13.48 28.25 19.33
C VAL A 445 -14.36 28.83 20.41
#